data_AF-A0A2D5IK93-F1
#
_entry.id   AF-A0A2D5IK93-F1
#
_cell.length_a   1.000
_cell.length_b   1.000
_cell.length_c   1.000
_cell.angle_alpha   90.00
_cell.angle_beta   90.00
_cell.angle_gamma   90.00
#
_symmetry.space_group_name_H-M   'P 1'
#
loop_
_entity.id
_entity.type
_entity.pdbx_description
1 polymer ?
#
loop_
_entity_poly.entity_id
_entity_poly.type
_entity_poly.pdbx_seq_one_letter_code
_entity_poly.pdbx_strand_id
1 'polypeptide(L)'
;EDIYFAIEGKEADHDEHYIWLLAYTSSKNREIDILKSSLIVGETKIENRINEKITLDTKTDTENITRNPLGSMNIFTIDPATTKQFLDETGERKLILSVLVYGKEFSITFELDVKTGKYIDFPT
;
A
#
# COMPACT_ATOMS: atom_id res chain seq x y z
N GLU A 1 2.55 -11.40 -15.60
CA GLU A 1 2.10 -11.47 -14.20
C GLU A 1 1.06 -10.39 -14.04
N ASP A 2 -0.20 -10.79 -13.91
CA ASP A 2 -1.35 -9.91 -14.15
C ASP A 2 -1.85 -9.29 -12.85
N ILE A 3 -0.99 -9.06 -11.87
CA ILE A 3 -1.38 -8.43 -10.61
C ILE A 3 -0.67 -7.08 -10.50
N TYR A 4 -1.45 -6.02 -10.43
CA TYR A 4 -0.98 -4.65 -10.24
C TYR A 4 -1.26 -4.23 -8.81
N PHE A 5 -0.32 -3.50 -8.22
CA PHE A 5 -0.43 -2.97 -6.86
C PHE A 5 -0.30 -1.46 -6.93
N ALA A 6 -1.16 -0.77 -6.17
CA ALA A 6 -1.07 0.66 -5.95
C ALA A 6 -1.26 0.94 -4.45
N ILE A 7 -0.80 2.09 -4.01
CA ILE A 7 -0.99 2.55 -2.64
C ILE A 7 -1.67 3.90 -2.62
N GLU A 8 -2.47 4.15 -1.59
CA GLU A 8 -3.16 5.40 -1.36
C GLU A 8 -2.95 5.84 0.09
N GLY A 9 -2.46 7.06 0.28
CA GLY A 9 -2.40 7.70 1.59
C GLY A 9 -3.74 8.35 1.92
N LYS A 10 -4.30 8.07 3.11
CA LYS A 10 -5.49 8.75 3.63
C LYS A 10 -5.19 9.37 4.99
N GLU A 11 -5.53 10.64 5.14
CA GLU A 11 -5.59 11.29 6.45
C GLU A 11 -6.69 10.62 7.29
N ALA A 12 -6.35 10.25 8.52
CA ALA A 12 -7.24 9.57 9.45
C ALA A 12 -7.94 10.54 10.41
N ASP A 13 -7.12 11.44 10.98
CA ASP A 13 -7.43 12.55 11.87
C ASP A 13 -6.18 13.46 11.90
N HIS A 14 -6.23 14.59 12.60
CA HIS A 14 -5.29 15.73 12.55
C HIS A 14 -3.78 15.42 12.52
N ASP A 15 -3.34 14.22 12.95
CA ASP A 15 -1.93 13.80 12.91
C ASP A 15 -1.69 12.33 12.49
N GLU A 16 -2.72 11.54 12.19
CA GLU A 16 -2.57 10.12 11.80
C GLU A 16 -2.76 9.94 10.30
N HIS A 17 -1.87 9.17 9.67
CA HIS A 17 -1.98 8.82 8.25
C HIS A 17 -2.05 7.30 8.08
N TYR A 18 -2.91 6.84 7.18
CA TYR A 18 -3.01 5.44 6.78
C TYR A 18 -2.48 5.26 5.37
N ILE A 19 -1.68 4.21 5.17
CA ILE A 19 -1.33 3.72 3.83
C ILE A 19 -2.22 2.53 3.51
N TRP A 20 -3.01 2.68 2.46
CA TRP A 20 -3.90 1.66 1.96
C TRP A 20 -3.33 0.97 0.73
N LEU A 21 -3.47 -0.35 0.64
CA LEU A 21 -3.11 -1.16 -0.51
C LEU A 21 -4.33 -1.38 -1.40
N LEU A 22 -4.14 -1.13 -2.69
CA LEU A 22 -5.04 -1.53 -3.76
C LEU A 22 -4.34 -2.59 -4.61
N ALA A 23 -5.06 -3.67 -4.90
CA ALA A 23 -4.56 -4.76 -5.72
C ALA A 23 -5.57 -5.08 -6.83
N TYR A 24 -5.05 -5.28 -8.03
CA TYR A 24 -5.81 -5.40 -9.26
C TYR A 24 -5.32 -6.59 -10.07
N THR A 25 -6.21 -7.24 -10.83
CA THR A 25 -5.79 -8.26 -11.78
C THR A 25 -6.74 -8.42 -12.95
N SER A 26 -6.23 -8.82 -14.11
CA SER A 26 -7.08 -9.21 -15.25
C SER A 26 -7.65 -10.64 -15.11
N SER A 27 -7.21 -11.40 -14.09
CA SER A 27 -7.57 -12.80 -13.87
C SER A 27 -8.50 -12.97 -12.67
N LYS A 28 -9.51 -13.83 -12.75
CA LYS A 28 -10.41 -14.10 -11.62
C LYS A 28 -9.75 -15.01 -10.57
N ASN A 29 -10.24 -14.92 -9.33
CA ASN A 29 -9.89 -15.80 -8.21
C ASN A 29 -8.38 -15.84 -7.94
N ARG A 30 -7.71 -14.69 -8.05
CA ARG A 30 -6.29 -14.58 -7.65
C ARG A 30 -6.23 -14.40 -6.15
N GLU A 31 -5.48 -15.26 -5.47
CA GLU A 31 -5.17 -15.11 -4.05
C GLU A 31 -3.78 -14.49 -3.89
N ILE A 32 -3.67 -13.55 -2.96
CA ILE A 32 -2.41 -12.91 -2.58
C ILE A 32 -2.37 -12.88 -1.06
N ASP A 33 -1.27 -13.36 -0.48
CA ASP A 33 -1.03 -13.18 0.95
C ASP A 33 -0.14 -11.95 1.15
N ILE A 34 -0.60 -11.02 1.98
CA ILE A 34 0.14 -9.84 2.40
C ILE A 34 0.82 -10.16 3.72
N LEU A 35 2.14 -10.33 3.71
CA LEU A 35 2.87 -10.84 4.87
C LEU A 35 3.25 -9.71 5.82
N LYS A 36 3.89 -8.68 5.29
CA LYS A 36 4.37 -7.52 6.06
C LYS A 36 4.59 -6.31 5.15
N SER A 37 4.63 -5.15 5.78
CA SER A 37 5.02 -3.88 5.19
C SER A 37 6.18 -3.25 5.98
N SER A 38 7.01 -2.47 5.31
CA SER A 38 8.11 -1.75 5.93
C SER A 38 8.18 -0.34 5.37
N LEU A 39 8.07 0.66 6.24
CA LEU A 39 8.25 2.06 5.92
C LEU A 39 9.70 2.44 6.25
N ILE A 40 10.40 3.00 5.26
CA ILE A 40 11.75 3.55 5.41
C ILE A 40 11.66 5.05 5.22
N VAL A 41 12.17 5.80 6.19
CA VAL A 41 12.24 7.28 6.20
C VAL A 41 13.65 7.65 6.65
N GLY A 42 14.50 8.10 5.72
CA GLY A 42 15.91 8.33 6.00
C GLY A 42 16.61 7.09 6.55
N GLU A 43 17.10 7.16 7.79
CA GLU A 43 17.73 6.02 8.49
C GLU A 43 16.74 5.16 9.29
N THR A 44 15.49 5.63 9.44
CA THR A 44 14.48 4.97 10.25
C THR A 44 13.74 3.91 9.44
N LYS A 45 13.60 2.71 10.02
CA LYS A 45 12.81 1.62 9.46
C LYS A 45 11.74 1.20 10.47
N ILE A 46 10.48 1.20 10.02
CA ILE A 46 9.33 0.76 10.81
C ILE A 46 8.68 -0.41 10.07
N GLU A 47 8.46 -1.51 10.78
CA GLU A 47 7.87 -2.72 10.22
C GLU A 47 6.48 -2.97 10.80
N ASN A 48 5.55 -3.37 9.95
CA ASN A 48 4.22 -3.81 10.36
C ASN A 48 3.94 -5.21 9.79
N ARG A 49 3.56 -6.14 10.67
CA ARG A 49 3.22 -7.51 10.27
C ARG A 49 1.72 -7.59 10.04
N ILE A 50 1.34 -8.10 8.87
CA ILE A 50 -0.05 -8.08 8.39
C ILE A 50 -0.61 -9.51 8.42
N ASN A 51 0.01 -10.45 7.70
CA ASN A 51 -0.46 -11.83 7.50
C ASN A 51 -1.94 -11.93 7.06
N GLU A 52 -2.34 -11.10 6.10
CA GLU A 52 -3.71 -11.09 5.59
C GLU A 52 -3.77 -11.74 4.21
N LYS A 53 -4.87 -12.45 3.92
CA LYS A 53 -5.12 -13.00 2.59
C LYS A 53 -6.17 -12.15 1.87
N ILE A 54 -5.85 -11.70 0.66
CA ILE A 54 -6.81 -11.05 -0.22
C ILE A 54 -7.17 -11.97 -1.38
N THR A 55 -8.47 -12.10 -1.63
CA THR A 55 -8.99 -12.77 -2.82
C THR A 55 -9.47 -11.70 -3.78
N LEU A 56 -8.83 -11.60 -4.94
CA LEU A 56 -9.27 -10.73 -6.02
C LEU A 56 -10.39 -11.46 -6.77
N ASP A 57 -11.62 -11.12 -6.43
CA ASP A 57 -12.84 -11.63 -7.06
C ASP A 57 -13.71 -10.47 -7.57
N THR A 58 -14.34 -10.69 -8.72
CA THR A 58 -15.06 -9.69 -9.52
C THR A 58 -16.18 -9.02 -8.74
N LYS A 59 -16.09 -7.71 -8.50
CA LYS A 59 -17.25 -6.82 -8.33
C LYS A 59 -16.98 -5.43 -8.93
N THR A 60 -17.31 -5.27 -10.22
CA THR A 60 -18.36 -4.39 -10.78
C THR A 60 -18.08 -4.05 -12.25
N ASP A 61 -18.83 -4.72 -13.13
CA ASP A 61 -19.47 -4.37 -14.42
C ASP A 61 -18.98 -3.27 -15.39
N THR A 62 -17.84 -2.61 -15.22
CA THR A 62 -17.41 -1.58 -16.19
C THR A 62 -15.99 -1.72 -16.73
N GLU A 63 -15.11 -2.52 -16.12
CA GLU A 63 -13.74 -2.68 -16.59
C GLU A 63 -13.28 -4.13 -16.43
N ASN A 64 -12.49 -4.66 -17.39
CA ASN A 64 -11.96 -6.04 -17.42
C ASN A 64 -10.92 -6.33 -16.31
N ILE A 65 -11.00 -5.63 -15.17
CA ILE A 65 -10.03 -5.66 -14.08
C ILE A 65 -10.77 -6.00 -12.78
N THR A 66 -10.32 -7.06 -12.13
CA THR A 66 -10.79 -7.52 -10.83
C THR A 66 -10.03 -6.78 -9.72
N ARG A 67 -10.76 -6.24 -8.74
CA ARG A 67 -10.21 -5.51 -7.57
C ARG A 67 -10.42 -6.32 -6.29
N ASN A 68 -9.70 -5.97 -5.22
CA ASN A 68 -9.99 -6.50 -3.90
C ASN A 68 -11.42 -6.08 -3.47
N PRO A 69 -12.32 -7.02 -3.10
CA PRO A 69 -13.69 -6.71 -2.66
C PRO A 69 -13.75 -5.86 -1.39
N LEU A 70 -12.67 -5.78 -0.61
CA LEU A 70 -12.55 -4.87 0.54
C LEU A 70 -12.32 -3.40 0.12
N GLY A 71 -12.18 -3.12 -1.18
CA GLY A 71 -11.91 -1.79 -1.73
C GLY A 71 -10.45 -1.38 -1.54
N SER A 72 -10.01 -1.31 -0.28
CA SER A 72 -8.65 -0.95 0.11
C SER A 72 -8.29 -1.64 1.44
N MET A 73 -7.07 -2.16 1.59
CA MET A 73 -6.59 -2.75 2.86
C MET A 73 -5.61 -1.80 3.56
N ASN A 74 -5.83 -1.47 4.84
CA ASN A 74 -4.84 -0.69 5.58
C ASN A 74 -3.62 -1.58 5.86
N ILE A 75 -2.47 -1.20 5.32
CA ILE A 75 -1.21 -1.94 5.47
C ILE A 75 -0.21 -1.22 6.37
N PHE A 76 -0.47 0.04 6.71
CA PHE A 76 0.42 0.83 7.56
C PHE A 76 -0.33 1.98 8.22
N THR A 77 -0.19 2.09 9.55
CA THR A 77 -0.57 3.29 10.28
C THR A 77 0.69 4.06 10.63
N ILE A 78 0.71 5.34 10.26
CA ILE A 78 1.80 6.27 10.56
C ILE A 78 1.32 7.14 11.71
N ASP A 79 1.99 7.00 12.85
CA ASP A 79 1.70 7.80 14.03
C ASP A 79 2.13 9.28 13.83
N PRO A 80 1.70 10.20 14.71
CA PRO A 80 2.05 11.63 14.61
C PRO A 80 3.56 11.91 14.58
N ALA A 81 4.34 11.17 15.37
CA ALA A 81 5.78 11.37 15.47
C ALA A 81 6.50 10.97 14.17
N THR A 82 6.10 9.84 13.60
CA THR A 82 6.57 9.33 12.32
C THR A 82 6.09 10.21 11.18
N THR A 83 4.85 10.72 11.23
CA THR A 83 4.33 11.68 10.25
C THR A 83 5.18 12.94 10.22
N LYS A 84 5.49 13.50 11.39
CA LYS A 84 6.37 14.67 11.48
C LYS A 84 7.75 14.39 10.90
N GLN A 85 8.34 13.25 11.26
CA GLN A 85 9.62 12.83 10.69
C GLN A 85 9.54 12.68 9.16
N PHE A 86 8.46 12.07 8.65
CA PHE A 86 8.21 11.91 7.22
C PHE A 86 8.16 13.25 6.47
N LEU A 87 7.56 14.27 7.09
CA LEU A 87 7.48 15.63 6.54
C LEU A 87 8.79 16.40 6.65
N ASP A 88 9.52 16.26 7.76
CA ASP A 88 10.73 17.04 8.07
C ASP A 88 12.00 16.47 7.41
N GLU A 89 12.04 15.17 7.11
CA GLU A 89 13.28 14.48 6.71
C GLU A 89 13.59 14.69 5.21
N THR A 90 14.72 15.32 4.89
CA THR A 90 15.22 15.40 3.52
C THR A 90 15.95 14.11 3.16
N GLY A 91 15.24 13.12 2.63
CA GLY A 91 15.83 11.82 2.31
C GLY A 91 14.92 10.88 1.53
N GLU A 92 15.44 9.68 1.27
CA GLU A 92 14.71 8.60 0.64
C GLU A 92 13.55 8.14 1.52
N ARG A 93 12.36 7.99 0.92
CA ARG A 93 11.17 7.47 1.57
C ARG A 93 10.62 6.34 0.72
N LYS A 94 10.52 5.15 1.29
CA LYS A 94 10.03 3.98 0.57
C LYS A 94 9.13 3.13 1.44
N LEU A 95 8.10 2.58 0.82
CA LEU A 95 7.30 1.51 1.38
C LEU A 95 7.66 0.20 0.68
N ILE A 96 8.06 -0.80 1.44
CA ILE A 96 8.33 -2.15 0.92
C ILE A 96 7.23 -3.08 1.42
N LEU A 97 6.57 -3.77 0.49
CA LEU A 97 5.53 -4.76 0.78
C LEU A 97 6.06 -6.15 0.42
N SER A 98 5.99 -7.09 1.37
CA SER A 98 6.26 -8.51 1.11
C SER A 98 4.93 -9.24 0.88
N VAL A 99 4.83 -9.90 -0.27
CA VAL A 99 3.62 -10.59 -0.72
C VAL A 99 3.95 -12.01 -1.17
N LEU A 100 3.02 -12.94 -0.94
CA LEU A 100 3.05 -14.28 -1.49
C LEU A 100 2.03 -14.37 -2.63
N VAL A 101 2.50 -14.72 -3.82
CA VAL A 101 1.64 -14.98 -4.98
C VAL A 101 2.00 -16.37 -5.49
N TYR A 102 1.02 -17.29 -5.53
CA TYR A 102 1.23 -18.68 -5.92
C TYR A 102 2.33 -19.42 -5.13
N GLY A 103 2.44 -19.14 -3.84
CA GLY A 103 3.47 -19.75 -2.98
C GLY A 103 4.89 -19.23 -3.23
N LYS A 104 5.05 -18.20 -4.07
CA LYS A 104 6.33 -17.51 -4.29
C LYS A 104 6.30 -16.14 -3.63
N GLU A 105 7.33 -15.83 -2.85
CA GLU A 105 7.45 -14.55 -2.17
C GLU A 105 8.07 -13.50 -3.10
N PHE A 106 7.51 -12.30 -3.08
CA PHE A 106 7.97 -11.14 -3.81
C PHE A 106 8.03 -9.93 -2.87
N SER A 107 8.95 -9.01 -3.18
CA SER A 107 8.99 -7.69 -2.55
C SER A 107 8.64 -6.63 -3.58
N ILE A 108 7.71 -5.76 -3.22
CA ILE A 108 7.26 -4.64 -4.03
C ILE A 108 7.67 -3.36 -3.32
N THR A 109 8.37 -2.48 -4.03
CA THR A 109 8.86 -1.22 -3.48
C THR A 109 8.11 -0.06 -4.10
N PHE A 110 7.54 0.80 -3.25
CA PHE A 110 6.92 2.06 -3.63
C PHE A 110 7.80 3.21 -3.15
N GLU A 111 8.19 4.10 -4.05
CA GLU A 111 8.83 5.36 -3.69
C GLU A 111 7.75 6.34 -3.25
N LEU A 112 7.92 6.93 -2.07
CA LEU A 112 6.95 7.86 -1.51
C LEU A 112 7.47 9.28 -1.67
N ASP A 113 6.72 10.10 -2.39
CA ASP A 113 7.08 11.50 -2.61
C ASP A 113 6.14 12.41 -1.81
N VAL A 114 6.70 13.31 -0.99
CA VAL A 114 5.91 14.28 -0.24
C VAL A 114 5.57 15.43 -1.18
N LYS A 115 4.44 15.34 -1.88
CA LYS A 115 3.92 16.50 -2.62
C LYS A 115 3.35 17.50 -1.61
N THR A 116 4.11 18.55 -1.31
CA THR A 116 3.68 19.71 -0.52
C THR A 116 2.68 20.56 -1.33
N GLY A 117 1.46 20.04 -1.51
CA GLY A 117 0.42 20.74 -2.25
C GLY A 117 -0.92 20.07 -2.06
N LYS A 118 -1.88 20.81 -1.50
CA LYS A 118 -3.29 20.46 -1.32
C LYS A 118 -3.79 19.48 -2.40
N TYR A 119 -4.36 18.36 -1.93
CA TYR A 119 -4.93 17.24 -2.69
C TYR A 119 -3.91 16.28 -3.29
N ILE A 120 -3.76 15.11 -2.67
CA ILE A 120 -3.06 13.97 -3.24
C ILE A 120 -4.09 13.08 -3.93
N ASP A 121 -4.16 13.17 -5.26
CA ASP A 121 -4.62 12.09 -6.12
C ASP A 121 -3.36 11.38 -6.65
N PHE A 122 -3.23 10.08 -6.38
CA PHE A 122 -2.13 9.27 -6.93
C PHE A 122 -2.51 8.86 -8.37
N PRO A 123 -1.65 9.11 -9.38
CA PRO A 123 -1.97 8.78 -10.77
C PRO A 123 -2.03 7.26 -10.97
N THR A 124 -3.11 6.83 -11.63
CA THR A 124 -3.43 5.48 -12.11
C THR A 124 -2.41 4.90 -13.08
#